data_AF-A0A077HK81-F1
#
_entry.id   AF-A0A077HK81-F1
#
_cell.length_a   1.000
_cell.length_b   1.000
_cell.length_c   1.000
_cell.angle_alpha   90.00
_cell.angle_beta   90.00
_cell.angle_gamma   90.00
#
_symmetry.space_group_name_H-M   'P 1'
#
loop_
_entity.id
_entity.type
_entity.pdbx_description
1 polymer ?
#
loop_
_entity_poly.entity_id
_entity_poly.type
_entity_poly.pdbx_seq_one_letter_code
_entity_poly.pdbx_strand_id
1 'polypeptide(L)'
;MDLFHKRKAQIMFSRKIVASAAALTIGATGLVACSNDDDAEPTSTEVVSETATETDTATETTSAEESTTSAAADAEATEEITTADGATAMVPAGVVAAMDEYAMPEWGEPMAVEETDGGWIVTYDNEHYVTWNENTGGAPTWGQIANEWMTDVRLDKKLGFPVAPETENADKSGWTQEFENGTIEWTRGGTDDAFTAIVTEK
;
A
#
# COMPACT_ATOMS: atom_id res chain seq x y z
N MET A 1 -42.72 -33.66 -7.75
CA MET A 1 -41.56 -33.75 -6.84
C MET A 1 -40.61 -32.60 -7.20
N ASP A 2 -40.99 -31.33 -7.00
CA ASP A 2 -41.02 -30.64 -5.70
C ASP A 2 -39.66 -30.77 -5.00
N LEU A 3 -38.95 -29.73 -4.59
CA LEU A 3 -39.33 -28.36 -4.36
C LEU A 3 -38.02 -27.56 -4.16
N PHE A 4 -37.99 -26.35 -4.74
CA PHE A 4 -37.15 -25.23 -4.31
C PHE A 4 -36.82 -25.26 -2.81
N HIS A 5 -35.55 -25.23 -2.42
CA HIS A 5 -35.14 -24.70 -1.11
C HIS A 5 -34.00 -23.69 -1.25
N LYS A 6 -34.46 -22.51 -1.66
CA LYS A 6 -33.87 -21.20 -1.42
C LYS A 6 -33.74 -20.96 0.09
N ARG A 7 -32.54 -20.71 0.60
CA ARG A 7 -32.28 -19.93 1.83
C ARG A 7 -31.18 -18.92 1.47
N LYS A 8 -31.50 -17.77 0.88
CA LYS A 8 -31.81 -16.49 1.56
C LYS A 8 -31.07 -16.31 2.90
N ALA A 9 -29.94 -15.60 2.81
CA ALA A 9 -29.52 -14.45 3.60
C ALA A 9 -29.82 -14.45 5.11
N GLN A 10 -28.75 -14.36 5.92
CA GLN A 10 -28.73 -13.39 7.00
C GLN A 10 -27.29 -12.92 7.28
N ILE A 11 -26.89 -11.89 6.55
CA ILE A 11 -25.77 -11.01 6.88
C ILE A 11 -26.14 -10.32 8.21
N MET A 12 -25.42 -10.61 9.29
CA MET A 12 -25.57 -9.89 10.56
C MET A 12 -24.61 -8.70 10.58
N PHE A 13 -25.03 -7.60 9.94
CA PHE A 13 -24.48 -6.27 10.18
C PHE A 13 -24.88 -5.80 11.58
N SER A 14 -23.97 -5.86 12.56
CA SER A 14 -24.16 -5.20 13.85
C SER A 14 -23.72 -3.73 13.77
N ARG A 15 -24.59 -2.88 13.24
CA ARG A 15 -24.47 -1.41 13.38
C ARG A 15 -24.89 -1.02 14.80
N LYS A 16 -23.94 -0.60 15.64
CA LYS A 16 -24.23 0.08 16.90
C LYS A 16 -24.01 1.57 16.71
N ILE A 17 -25.09 2.29 16.37
CA ILE A 17 -25.17 3.75 16.41
C ILE A 17 -25.52 4.12 17.85
N VAL A 18 -24.62 4.81 18.56
CA VAL A 18 -24.94 5.49 19.80
C VAL A 18 -24.98 6.99 19.50
N ALA A 19 -26.19 7.52 19.39
CA ALA A 19 -26.44 8.95 19.43
C ALA A 19 -26.23 9.45 20.86
N SER A 20 -25.51 10.55 21.03
CA SER A 20 -25.53 11.32 22.28
C SER A 20 -25.62 12.80 21.92
N ALA A 21 -26.83 13.33 22.12
CA ALA A 21 -27.12 14.74 22.06
C ALA A 21 -26.64 15.41 23.36
N ALA A 22 -25.94 16.53 23.23
CA ALA A 22 -25.82 17.52 24.30
C ALA A 22 -25.95 18.91 23.67
N ALA A 23 -27.10 19.54 23.91
CA ALA A 23 -27.28 20.97 23.72
C ALA A 23 -26.55 21.73 24.84
N LEU A 24 -26.10 22.96 24.58
CA LEU A 24 -26.14 24.11 25.51
C LEU A 24 -25.63 25.41 24.82
N THR A 25 -26.61 26.23 24.43
CA THR A 25 -26.76 27.70 24.53
C THR A 25 -25.59 28.70 24.32
N ILE A 26 -25.79 29.54 23.28
CA ILE A 26 -25.81 31.02 23.22
C ILE A 26 -24.65 31.83 23.83
N GLY A 27 -23.92 32.53 22.96
CA GLY A 27 -23.21 33.78 23.25
C GLY A 27 -23.17 34.67 22.00
N ALA A 28 -23.85 35.82 22.07
CA ALA A 28 -23.95 36.81 21.00
C ALA A 28 -22.78 37.82 21.03
N THR A 29 -22.38 38.33 19.87
CA THR A 29 -22.24 39.77 19.50
C THR A 29 -21.17 39.95 18.41
N GLY A 30 -21.48 40.78 17.41
CA GLY A 30 -20.48 41.39 16.53
C GLY A 30 -20.88 41.44 15.06
N LEU A 31 -21.68 42.44 14.69
CA LEU A 31 -21.97 42.81 13.31
C LEU A 31 -20.84 43.75 12.82
N VAL A 32 -20.13 43.40 11.75
CA VAL A 32 -19.52 44.37 10.83
C VAL A 32 -19.89 43.94 9.42
N ALA A 33 -20.79 44.73 8.85
CA ALA A 33 -21.09 44.76 7.44
C ALA A 33 -20.01 45.58 6.73
N CYS A 34 -19.54 45.08 5.59
CA CYS A 34 -19.38 45.84 4.35
C CYS A 34 -19.28 44.85 3.20
N SER A 35 -20.30 44.85 2.35
CA SER A 35 -20.26 44.29 1.00
C SER A 35 -19.10 44.89 0.21
N ASN A 36 -18.46 44.09 -0.64
CA ASN A 36 -18.06 44.59 -1.94
C ASN A 36 -18.22 43.45 -2.97
N ASP A 37 -19.16 43.67 -3.88
CA ASP A 37 -19.36 42.90 -5.10
C ASP A 37 -18.44 43.43 -6.21
N ASP A 38 -18.28 42.63 -7.25
CA ASP A 38 -17.77 42.96 -8.59
C ASP A 38 -16.26 43.25 -8.82
N ASP A 39 -15.71 42.31 -9.59
CA ASP A 39 -15.08 42.51 -10.90
C ASP A 39 -13.60 42.94 -11.02
N ALA A 40 -13.01 42.36 -12.07
CA ALA A 40 -11.77 42.71 -12.74
C ALA A 40 -10.43 42.25 -12.12
N GLU A 41 -9.87 41.20 -12.73
CA GLU A 41 -8.45 41.20 -13.11
C GLU A 41 -8.19 42.45 -13.97
N PRO A 42 -7.11 43.21 -13.73
CA PRO A 42 -5.92 42.94 -14.56
C PRO A 42 -4.56 43.28 -13.90
N THR A 43 -3.56 42.53 -14.37
CA THR A 43 -2.19 42.98 -14.73
C THR A 43 -1.31 43.69 -13.69
N SER A 44 -0.28 42.94 -13.29
CA SER A 44 1.15 43.20 -13.57
C SER A 44 1.95 44.24 -12.76
N THR A 45 3.21 43.85 -12.55
CA THR A 45 4.41 44.65 -12.19
C THR A 45 4.47 45.06 -10.70
N GLU A 46 5.56 44.90 -9.94
CA GLU A 46 6.97 45.16 -10.22
C GLU A 46 7.93 44.46 -9.23
N VAL A 47 9.09 44.10 -9.79
CA VAL A 47 10.48 44.01 -9.25
C VAL A 47 10.77 44.16 -7.74
N VAL A 48 11.62 43.24 -7.23
CA VAL A 48 12.90 43.59 -6.57
C VAL A 48 13.96 42.52 -6.93
N SER A 49 15.08 42.97 -7.49
CA SER A 49 16.36 42.24 -7.65
C SER A 49 17.32 42.62 -6.53
N GLU A 50 18.12 41.67 -6.03
CA GLU A 50 19.56 41.79 -5.66
C GLU A 50 20.11 40.33 -5.62
N THR A 51 20.87 39.83 -6.60
CA THR A 51 22.31 40.00 -6.92
C THR A 51 23.28 39.77 -5.76
N ALA A 52 23.97 38.61 -5.80
CA ALA A 52 25.40 38.52 -5.53
C ALA A 52 26.00 37.35 -6.35
N THR A 53 26.78 37.75 -7.35
CA THR A 53 27.72 36.96 -8.15
C THR A 53 28.98 36.66 -7.33
N GLU A 54 29.61 35.51 -7.56
CA GLU A 54 31.03 35.13 -7.36
C GLU A 54 31.02 33.56 -7.31
N THR A 55 31.79 32.74 -8.02
CA THR A 55 33.01 32.86 -8.83
C THR A 55 33.12 31.55 -9.64
N ASP A 56 33.51 31.66 -10.91
CA ASP A 56 33.88 30.55 -11.79
C ASP A 56 35.38 30.23 -11.59
N THR A 57 35.79 28.96 -11.46
CA THR A 57 37.09 28.40 -11.92
C THR A 57 37.14 26.87 -11.75
N ALA A 58 36.87 26.18 -12.87
CA ALA A 58 37.66 25.13 -13.54
C ALA A 58 38.44 24.04 -12.75
N THR A 59 38.09 22.78 -13.06
CA THR A 59 38.94 21.71 -13.66
C THR A 59 40.16 21.24 -12.84
N GLU A 60 40.23 19.98 -12.37
CA GLU A 60 40.62 18.75 -13.10
C GLU A 60 40.12 17.50 -12.33
N THR A 61 39.36 16.59 -12.96
CA THR A 61 39.78 15.36 -13.68
C THR A 61 40.31 14.21 -12.80
N THR A 62 39.47 13.19 -12.54
CA THR A 62 39.71 11.77 -12.93
C THR A 62 38.69 10.80 -12.29
N SER A 63 38.09 9.97 -13.17
CA SER A 63 37.36 8.69 -12.98
C SER A 63 36.07 8.68 -12.15
N ALA A 64 34.86 8.55 -12.73
CA ALA A 64 34.29 7.41 -13.48
C ALA A 64 34.41 6.10 -12.68
N GLU A 65 33.34 5.45 -12.25
CA GLU A 65 32.23 4.92 -13.07
C GLU A 65 30.81 5.22 -12.52
N GLU A 66 29.88 5.22 -13.49
CA GLU A 66 28.43 4.98 -13.47
C GLU A 66 27.80 4.44 -12.16
N SER A 67 26.60 4.86 -11.72
CA SER A 67 25.41 5.11 -12.54
C SER A 67 24.61 6.28 -11.98
N THR A 68 24.50 7.32 -12.79
CA THR A 68 23.33 8.18 -12.80
C THR A 68 22.17 7.41 -13.44
N THR A 69 21.13 7.11 -12.66
CA THR A 69 19.75 7.29 -13.15
C THR A 69 18.93 7.80 -11.99
N SER A 70 18.85 9.13 -11.92
CA SER A 70 17.67 9.79 -11.40
C SER A 70 16.52 9.34 -12.30
N ALA A 71 15.73 8.36 -11.85
CA ALA A 71 14.49 8.01 -12.50
C ALA A 71 13.54 9.19 -12.27
N ALA A 72 13.57 10.12 -13.22
CA ALA A 72 12.39 10.92 -13.49
C ALA A 72 11.25 9.93 -13.67
N ALA A 73 10.21 10.06 -12.84
CA ALA A 73 8.98 9.31 -12.92
C ALA A 73 8.57 9.17 -14.39
N ASP A 74 8.82 7.98 -14.94
CA ASP A 74 8.08 7.51 -16.10
C ASP A 74 6.62 7.65 -15.67
N ALA A 75 5.80 8.29 -16.48
CA ALA A 75 4.37 8.32 -16.19
C ALA A 75 3.91 6.87 -16.22
N GLU A 76 3.88 6.23 -15.04
CA GLU A 76 3.75 4.79 -14.89
C GLU A 76 2.57 4.34 -15.73
N ALA A 77 2.83 3.49 -16.72
CA ALA A 77 1.78 2.94 -17.55
C ALA A 77 0.80 2.20 -16.64
N THR A 78 -0.43 2.70 -16.57
CA THR A 78 -1.49 2.06 -15.77
C THR A 78 -2.28 1.09 -16.63
N GLU A 79 -2.60 -0.07 -16.08
CA GLU A 79 -3.40 -1.13 -16.69
C GLU A 79 -4.65 -1.42 -15.86
N GLU A 80 -5.71 -1.93 -16.50
CA GLU A 80 -6.96 -2.25 -15.84
C GLU A 80 -6.97 -3.73 -15.40
N ILE A 81 -7.25 -3.97 -14.12
CA ILE A 81 -7.58 -5.30 -13.58
C ILE A 81 -9.09 -5.39 -13.37
N THR A 82 -9.68 -6.53 -13.71
CA THR A 82 -11.07 -6.89 -13.34
C THR A 82 -11.06 -7.94 -12.23
N THR A 83 -11.80 -7.71 -11.15
CA THR A 83 -11.97 -8.66 -10.04
C THR A 83 -13.08 -9.68 -10.32
N ALA A 84 -13.11 -10.76 -9.54
CA ALA A 84 -14.10 -11.84 -9.65
C ALA A 84 -15.57 -11.36 -9.50
N ASP A 85 -15.81 -10.24 -8.80
CA ASP A 85 -17.14 -9.61 -8.70
C ASP A 85 -17.47 -8.64 -9.83
N GLY A 86 -16.53 -8.43 -10.76
CA GLY A 86 -16.65 -7.55 -11.92
C GLY A 86 -16.28 -6.09 -11.65
N ALA A 87 -15.72 -5.77 -10.47
CA ALA A 87 -15.14 -4.45 -10.23
C ALA A 87 -13.85 -4.28 -11.02
N THR A 88 -13.51 -3.03 -11.36
CA THR A 88 -12.26 -2.72 -12.08
C THR A 88 -11.40 -1.74 -11.31
N ALA A 89 -10.08 -1.88 -11.41
CA ALA A 89 -9.08 -1.00 -10.81
C ALA A 89 -7.98 -0.69 -11.82
N MET A 90 -7.56 0.58 -11.89
CA MET A 90 -6.36 0.97 -12.64
C MET A 90 -5.15 0.86 -11.73
N VAL A 91 -4.17 0.05 -12.12
CA VAL A 91 -2.95 -0.22 -11.36
C VAL A 91 -1.71 0.05 -12.21
N PRO A 92 -0.53 0.29 -11.61
CA PRO A 92 0.72 0.25 -12.36
C PRO A 92 0.92 -1.07 -13.11
N ALA A 93 1.52 -1.03 -14.30
CA ALA A 93 1.88 -2.23 -15.06
C ALA A 93 2.74 -3.22 -14.25
N GLY A 94 3.54 -2.72 -13.30
CA GLY A 94 4.30 -3.56 -12.36
C GLY A 94 3.42 -4.48 -11.50
N VAL A 95 2.22 -4.04 -11.13
CA VAL A 95 1.26 -4.88 -10.38
C VAL A 95 0.77 -6.05 -11.23
N VAL A 96 0.42 -5.78 -12.49
CA VAL A 96 0.00 -6.84 -13.44
C VAL A 96 1.14 -7.82 -13.69
N ALA A 97 2.36 -7.33 -13.88
CA ALA A 97 3.54 -8.18 -14.04
C ALA A 97 3.77 -9.08 -12.81
N ALA A 98 3.63 -8.53 -11.59
CA ALA A 98 3.74 -9.32 -10.36
C ALA A 98 2.62 -10.36 -10.24
N MET A 99 1.40 -10.04 -10.68
CA MET A 99 0.31 -11.01 -10.73
C MET A 99 0.62 -12.15 -11.71
N ASP A 100 1.10 -11.84 -12.92
CA ASP A 100 1.48 -12.84 -13.91
C ASP A 100 2.63 -13.75 -13.44
N GLU A 101 3.57 -13.20 -12.66
CA GLU A 101 4.71 -13.95 -12.14
C GLU A 101 4.32 -14.85 -10.96
N TYR A 102 3.51 -14.33 -10.03
CA TYR A 102 3.33 -14.96 -8.73
C TYR A 102 1.95 -15.57 -8.47
N ALA A 103 0.90 -15.09 -9.14
CA ALA A 103 -0.43 -15.64 -8.93
C ALA A 103 -0.53 -17.04 -9.52
N MET A 104 -0.96 -17.99 -8.69
CA MET A 104 -1.12 -19.38 -9.13
C MET A 104 -2.55 -19.60 -9.63
N PRO A 105 -2.76 -20.41 -10.70
CA PRO A 105 -4.10 -20.67 -11.23
C PRO A 105 -5.09 -21.25 -10.20
N GLU A 106 -4.58 -21.92 -9.17
CA GLU A 106 -5.39 -22.51 -8.10
C GLU A 106 -5.94 -21.49 -7.09
N TRP A 107 -5.40 -20.27 -7.07
CA TRP A 107 -5.89 -19.18 -6.21
C TRP A 107 -7.16 -18.51 -6.76
N GLY A 108 -7.49 -18.78 -8.03
CA GLY A 108 -8.64 -18.19 -8.72
C GLY A 108 -8.38 -16.79 -9.26
N GLU A 109 -9.47 -16.09 -9.59
CA GLU A 109 -9.44 -14.70 -10.05
C GLU A 109 -9.19 -13.74 -8.88
N PRO A 110 -8.59 -12.55 -9.11
CA PRO A 110 -8.39 -11.57 -8.04
C PRO A 110 -9.74 -11.16 -7.43
N MET A 111 -9.83 -11.21 -6.11
CA MET A 111 -11.03 -10.87 -5.35
C MET A 111 -11.07 -9.41 -4.92
N ALA A 112 -9.91 -8.82 -4.68
CA ALA A 112 -9.77 -7.41 -4.35
C ALA A 112 -8.43 -6.88 -4.84
N VAL A 113 -8.42 -5.63 -5.26
CA VAL A 113 -7.22 -4.88 -5.63
C VAL A 113 -7.23 -3.61 -4.79
N GLU A 114 -6.27 -3.48 -3.88
CA GLU A 114 -6.22 -2.41 -2.90
C GLU A 114 -4.94 -1.59 -3.09
N GLU A 115 -5.12 -0.29 -3.32
CA GLU A 115 -4.03 0.67 -3.20
C GLU A 115 -3.75 0.94 -1.73
N THR A 116 -2.49 1.03 -1.38
CA THR A 116 -2.02 1.25 -0.01
C THR A 116 -0.97 2.35 0.04
N ASP A 117 -0.59 2.78 1.24
CA ASP A 117 0.50 3.74 1.40
C ASP A 117 1.83 3.10 0.95
N GLY A 118 2.24 3.42 -0.27
CA GLY A 118 3.50 2.98 -0.87
C GLY A 118 3.42 1.71 -1.72
N GLY A 119 2.24 1.20 -2.08
CA GLY A 119 2.14 0.03 -2.98
C GLY A 119 0.73 -0.54 -3.09
N TRP A 120 0.63 -1.75 -3.63
CA TRP A 120 -0.61 -2.43 -3.96
C TRP A 120 -0.68 -3.83 -3.35
N ILE A 121 -1.89 -4.25 -2.98
CA ILE A 121 -2.19 -5.61 -2.52
C ILE A 121 -3.32 -6.17 -3.37
N VAL A 122 -3.07 -7.28 -4.04
CA VAL A 122 -4.06 -8.05 -4.79
C VAL A 122 -4.39 -9.29 -3.98
N THR A 123 -5.66 -9.42 -3.57
CA THR A 123 -6.17 -10.53 -2.76
C THR A 123 -6.80 -11.58 -3.65
N TYR A 124 -6.53 -12.85 -3.35
CA TYR A 124 -7.12 -14.03 -4.00
C TYR A 124 -7.81 -14.93 -2.97
N ASP A 125 -8.37 -16.06 -3.43
CA ASP A 125 -9.03 -17.03 -2.56
C ASP A 125 -8.03 -17.67 -1.56
N ASN A 126 -8.52 -18.17 -0.43
CA ASN A 126 -7.71 -18.77 0.64
C ASN A 126 -6.61 -17.87 1.22
N GLU A 127 -6.81 -16.55 1.26
CA GLU A 127 -5.88 -15.59 1.86
C GLU A 127 -4.48 -15.65 1.21
N HIS A 128 -4.46 -15.79 -0.12
CA HIS A 128 -3.27 -15.58 -0.93
C HIS A 128 -3.22 -14.14 -1.43
N TYR A 129 -2.01 -13.58 -1.47
CA TYR A 129 -1.78 -12.21 -1.88
C TYR A 129 -0.65 -12.15 -2.89
N VAL A 130 -0.81 -11.28 -3.88
CA VAL A 130 0.32 -10.67 -4.58
C VAL A 130 0.43 -9.25 -4.07
N THR A 131 1.60 -8.91 -3.54
CA THR A 131 1.90 -7.58 -3.00
C THR A 131 2.92 -6.92 -3.90
N TRP A 132 2.85 -5.60 -4.07
CA TRP A 132 3.74 -4.90 -4.99
C TRP A 132 4.05 -3.49 -4.49
N ASN A 133 5.32 -3.09 -4.59
CA ASN A 133 5.72 -1.70 -4.67
C ASN A 133 6.86 -1.54 -5.69
N GLU A 134 7.20 -0.29 -6.03
CA GLU A 134 8.27 0.01 -7.00
C GLU A 134 9.63 -0.53 -6.57
N ASN A 135 9.90 -0.58 -5.26
CA ASN A 135 11.20 -0.96 -4.72
C ASN A 135 11.46 -2.47 -4.81
N THR A 136 10.44 -3.30 -4.58
CA THR A 136 10.58 -4.77 -4.53
C THR A 136 10.20 -5.43 -5.84
N GLY A 137 9.42 -4.77 -6.69
CA GLY A 137 8.84 -5.41 -7.89
C GLY A 137 7.75 -6.43 -7.57
N GLY A 138 7.40 -6.56 -6.29
CA GLY A 138 6.36 -7.43 -5.78
C GLY A 138 6.78 -8.84 -5.42
N ALA A 139 5.95 -9.48 -4.61
CA ALA A 139 6.15 -10.81 -4.10
C ALA A 139 4.82 -11.43 -3.64
N PRO A 140 4.68 -12.76 -3.70
CA PRO A 140 3.54 -13.43 -3.13
C PRO A 140 3.68 -13.50 -1.62
N THR A 141 2.57 -13.49 -0.90
CA THR A 141 2.53 -13.60 0.55
C THR A 141 1.25 -14.36 0.93
N TRP A 142 1.33 -15.34 1.83
CA TRP A 142 0.17 -16.12 2.27
C TRP A 142 0.38 -16.68 3.69
N GLY A 143 -0.64 -17.37 4.20
CA GLY A 143 -0.56 -18.10 5.46
C GLY A 143 -0.31 -17.20 6.68
N GLN A 144 0.38 -17.76 7.69
CA GLN A 144 0.59 -17.06 8.97
C GLN A 144 1.55 -15.88 8.88
N ILE A 145 2.50 -15.90 7.94
CA ILE A 145 3.36 -14.75 7.66
C ILE A 145 2.54 -13.60 7.10
N ALA A 146 1.65 -13.87 6.13
CA ALA A 146 0.74 -12.87 5.62
C ALA A 146 -0.18 -12.31 6.70
N ASN A 147 -0.73 -13.17 7.55
CA ASN A 147 -1.61 -12.77 8.65
C ASN A 147 -0.89 -11.76 9.56
N GLU A 148 0.27 -12.12 10.09
CA GLU A 148 1.08 -11.24 10.96
C GLU A 148 1.44 -9.92 10.28
N TRP A 149 1.83 -9.99 9.00
CA TRP A 149 2.20 -8.79 8.25
C TRP A 149 1.02 -7.86 8.05
N MET A 150 -0.13 -8.36 7.59
CA MET A 150 -1.29 -7.53 7.28
C MET A 150 -1.96 -6.93 8.52
N THR A 151 -1.99 -7.65 9.65
CA THR A 151 -2.71 -7.23 10.86
C THR A 151 -1.91 -6.28 11.74
N ASP A 152 -0.60 -6.47 11.83
CA ASP A 152 0.22 -5.80 12.83
C ASP A 152 1.42 -5.09 12.18
N VAL A 153 2.31 -5.84 11.52
CA VAL A 153 3.62 -5.32 11.13
C VAL A 153 3.58 -4.26 10.03
N ARG A 154 2.71 -4.45 9.03
CA ARG A 154 2.51 -3.49 7.94
C ARG A 154 1.89 -2.19 8.46
N LEU A 155 0.95 -2.26 9.40
CA LEU A 155 0.29 -1.08 9.96
C LEU A 155 1.25 -0.21 10.77
N ASP A 156 2.21 -0.85 11.43
CA ASP A 156 3.32 -0.18 12.12
C ASP A 156 4.39 0.37 11.15
N LYS A 157 4.31 0.05 9.85
CA LYS A 157 5.24 0.46 8.79
C LYS A 157 6.71 0.13 9.08
N LYS A 158 6.96 -0.93 9.85
CA LYS A 158 8.31 -1.32 10.28
C LYS A 158 9.10 -2.01 9.18
N LEU A 159 8.49 -3.00 8.52
CA LEU A 159 9.21 -3.88 7.60
C LEU A 159 9.12 -3.48 6.14
N GLY A 160 8.10 -2.70 5.73
CA GLY A 160 7.84 -2.43 4.31
C GLY A 160 7.18 -3.61 3.60
N PHE A 161 7.39 -3.70 2.29
CA PHE A 161 6.85 -4.75 1.42
C PHE A 161 7.75 -6.00 1.40
N PRO A 162 7.17 -7.18 1.12
CA PRO A 162 7.96 -8.39 0.90
C PRO A 162 8.83 -8.27 -0.36
N VAL A 163 10.02 -8.85 -0.29
CA VAL A 163 11.05 -8.79 -1.35
C VAL A 163 11.06 -10.04 -2.21
N ALA A 164 10.60 -11.17 -1.66
CA ALA A 164 10.60 -12.47 -2.33
C ALA A 164 9.51 -13.38 -1.73
N PRO A 165 9.17 -14.51 -2.40
CA PRO A 165 8.33 -15.55 -1.80
C PRO A 165 8.88 -16.07 -0.46
N GLU A 166 8.01 -16.58 0.40
CA GLU A 166 8.44 -17.28 1.61
C GLU A 166 9.27 -18.53 1.29
N THR A 167 10.24 -18.83 2.15
CA THR A 167 11.13 -19.98 2.00
C THR A 167 11.04 -20.87 3.22
N GLU A 168 11.04 -22.19 2.99
CA GLU A 168 11.04 -23.15 4.09
C GLU A 168 12.41 -23.11 4.79
N ASN A 169 12.39 -23.05 6.12
CA ASN A 169 13.61 -23.08 6.91
C ASN A 169 14.39 -24.39 6.67
N ALA A 170 15.71 -24.30 6.67
CA ALA A 170 16.59 -25.44 6.36
C ALA A 170 16.38 -26.65 7.30
N ASP A 171 16.01 -26.38 8.54
CA ASP A 171 15.73 -27.38 9.58
C ASP A 171 14.26 -27.83 9.63
N LYS A 172 13.41 -27.34 8.72
CA LYS A 172 11.97 -27.66 8.65
C LYS A 172 11.18 -27.21 9.88
N SER A 173 11.71 -26.22 10.61
CA SER A 173 11.03 -25.61 11.78
C SER A 173 9.86 -24.72 11.39
N GLY A 174 9.84 -24.21 10.15
CA GLY A 174 8.86 -23.23 9.71
C GLY A 174 9.22 -22.59 8.37
N TRP A 175 8.74 -21.37 8.19
CA TRP A 175 8.92 -20.57 6.98
C TRP A 175 9.42 -19.18 7.34
N THR A 176 10.21 -18.58 6.47
CA THR A 176 10.71 -17.21 6.60
C THR A 176 10.48 -16.44 5.31
N GLN A 177 10.04 -15.19 5.45
CA GLN A 177 9.94 -14.25 4.34
C GLN A 177 10.75 -12.99 4.63
N GLU A 178 11.42 -12.51 3.59
CA GLU A 178 12.19 -11.26 3.63
C GLU A 178 11.33 -10.07 3.18
N PHE A 179 11.49 -8.97 3.91
CA PHE A 179 10.86 -7.68 3.68
C PHE A 179 11.95 -6.62 3.55
N GLU A 180 11.60 -5.45 2.99
CA GLU A 180 12.54 -4.35 2.72
C GLU A 180 13.45 -4.05 3.92
N ASN A 181 12.87 -3.96 5.12
CA ASN A 181 13.55 -3.57 6.35
C ASN A 181 13.62 -4.70 7.39
N GLY A 182 13.51 -5.96 6.98
CA GLY A 182 13.61 -7.07 7.93
C GLY A 182 13.05 -8.39 7.45
N THR A 183 12.67 -9.24 8.39
CA THR A 183 12.10 -10.57 8.13
C THR A 183 10.95 -10.87 9.07
N ILE A 184 10.04 -11.72 8.61
CA ILE A 184 9.09 -12.42 9.47
C ILE A 184 9.36 -13.91 9.32
N GLU A 185 9.60 -14.57 10.44
CA GLU A 185 9.73 -16.02 10.53
C GLU A 185 8.54 -16.60 11.30
N TRP A 186 7.82 -17.55 10.70
CA TRP A 186 6.80 -18.34 11.39
C TRP A 186 7.37 -19.72 11.71
N THR A 187 7.78 -19.94 12.96
CA THR A 187 8.60 -21.08 13.36
C THR A 187 8.21 -21.66 14.71
N ARG A 188 8.73 -22.84 15.04
CA ARG A 188 8.64 -23.49 16.36
C ARG A 188 9.97 -24.16 16.71
N GLY A 189 10.33 -24.16 18.01
CA GLY A 189 11.58 -24.75 18.49
C GLY A 189 11.63 -26.28 18.45
N GLY A 190 10.47 -26.94 18.55
CA GLY A 190 10.34 -28.39 18.53
C GLY A 190 8.95 -28.83 18.07
N THR A 191 8.79 -30.12 17.79
CA THR A 191 7.55 -30.69 17.24
C THR A 191 6.31 -30.46 18.11
N ASP A 192 6.49 -30.39 19.43
CA ASP A 192 5.41 -30.18 20.40
C ASP A 192 5.22 -28.71 20.79
N ASP A 193 6.10 -27.83 20.32
CA ASP A 193 6.01 -26.40 20.60
C ASP A 193 4.99 -25.72 19.67
N ALA A 194 4.35 -24.68 20.19
CA ALA A 194 3.50 -23.82 19.38
C ALA A 194 4.34 -23.04 18.38
N PHE A 195 3.79 -22.84 17.18
CA PHE A 195 4.38 -21.89 16.24
C PHE A 195 4.22 -20.46 16.76
N THR A 196 5.17 -19.61 16.41
CA THR A 196 5.18 -18.19 16.75
C THR A 196 5.77 -17.39 15.59
N ALA A 197 5.35 -16.12 15.49
CA ALA A 197 5.91 -15.17 14.56
C ALA A 197 7.08 -14.46 15.25
N ILE A 198 8.24 -14.46 14.59
CA ILE A 198 9.43 -13.73 15.00
C ILE A 198 9.66 -12.65 13.95
N VAL A 199 9.44 -11.40 14.35
CA VAL A 199 9.66 -10.21 13.53
C VAL A 199 11.05 -9.67 13.84
N THR A 200 11.89 -9.54 12.82
CA THR A 200 13.26 -9.00 12.96
C THR A 200 13.45 -7.81 12.04
N GLU A 201 13.72 -6.63 12.59
CA GLU A 201 14.03 -5.40 11.84
C GLU A 201 15.55 -5.33 11.53
N LYS A 202 15.92 -4.68 10.41
CA LYS A 202 17.31 -4.44 9.98
C LYS A 202 17.89 -3.13 10.49
#